data_AF-A0A948MT24-F1
#
_entry.id   AF-A0A948MT24-F1
#
_cell.length_a   1.000
_cell.length_b   1.000
_cell.length_c   1.000
_cell.angle_alpha   90.00
_cell.angle_beta   90.00
_cell.angle_gamma   90.00
#
_symmetry.space_group_name_H-M   'P 1'
#
loop_
_entity.id
_entity.type
_entity.pdbx_description
1 polymer ?
#
loop_
_entity_poly.entity_id
_entity_poly.type
_entity_poly.pdbx_seq_one_letter_code
_entity_poly.pdbx_strand_id
1 'polypeptide(L)' 'AARLAQDCIRKVEVLEYPELGMEAVWRIEVVDFPAFVIMDDKGNDFFADLLPE' A
#
# COMPACT_ATOMS: atom_id res chain seq x y z
N ALA A 1 -2.70 -0.94 -9.77
CA ALA A 1 -2.58 -1.75 -8.54
C ALA A 1 -2.72 -3.25 -8.80
N ALA A 2 -3.82 -3.73 -9.38
CA ALA A 2 -4.09 -5.18 -9.50
C ALA A 2 -2.99 -6.02 -10.19
N ARG A 3 -2.37 -5.53 -11.28
CA ARG A 3 -1.22 -6.24 -11.89
C ARG A 3 0.03 -6.22 -11.02
N LEU A 4 0.34 -5.07 -10.41
CA LEU A 4 1.47 -4.95 -9.49
C LEU A 4 1.32 -5.92 -8.30
N ALA A 5 0.12 -6.02 -7.77
CA ALA A 5 -0.24 -6.97 -6.73
C ALA A 5 -0.01 -8.42 -7.19
N GLN A 6 -0.38 -8.77 -8.43
CA GLN A 6 -0.14 -10.10 -8.99
C GLN A 6 1.34 -10.44 -9.12
N ASP A 7 2.18 -9.49 -9.51
CA ASP A 7 3.61 -9.73 -9.75
C ASP A 7 4.44 -9.74 -8.46
N CYS A 8 4.05 -8.93 -7.47
CA CYS A 8 4.83 -8.68 -6.25
C CYS A 8 4.33 -9.42 -5.00
N ILE A 9 3.05 -9.80 -4.89
CA ILE A 9 2.50 -10.47 -3.70
C ILE A 9 2.80 -11.97 -3.76
N ARG A 10 3.39 -12.51 -2.69
CA ARG A 10 3.78 -13.92 -2.53
C ARG A 10 2.87 -14.69 -1.58
N LYS A 11 2.25 -14.01 -0.62
CA LYS A 11 1.33 -14.61 0.35
C LYS A 11 0.24 -13.62 0.74
N VAL A 12 -0.97 -14.14 0.97
CA VAL A 12 -2.13 -13.38 1.45
C VAL A 12 -2.83 -14.19 2.53
N GLU A 13 -3.02 -13.60 3.71
CA GLU A 13 -3.73 -14.19 4.83
C GLU A 13 -4.66 -13.14 5.47
N VAL A 14 -5.88 -13.54 5.85
CA VAL A 14 -6.75 -12.67 6.65
C VAL A 14 -6.14 -12.58 8.05
N LEU A 15 -5.89 -11.35 8.51
CA LEU A 15 -5.39 -11.07 9.84
C LEU A 15 -6.56 -10.85 10.81
N GLU A 16 -7.49 -9.98 10.47
CA GLU A 16 -8.64 -9.60 11.31
C GLU A 16 -9.88 -9.24 10.47
N TYR A 17 -11.06 -9.31 11.09
CA TYR A 17 -12.38 -8.95 10.53
C TYR A 17 -12.78 -9.67 9.22
N PRO A 18 -12.78 -11.03 9.19
CA PRO A 18 -13.14 -11.80 7.99
C PRO A 18 -14.55 -11.51 7.45
N GLU A 19 -15.46 -11.04 8.31
CA GLU A 19 -16.83 -10.67 7.95
C GLU A 19 -16.91 -9.46 7.00
N LEU A 20 -15.88 -8.61 6.95
CA LEU A 20 -15.80 -7.47 6.03
C LEU A 20 -15.45 -7.87 4.59
N GLY A 21 -15.24 -9.17 4.34
CA GLY A 21 -14.97 -9.69 3.00
C GLY A 21 -13.69 -9.08 2.42
N MET A 22 -13.79 -8.36 1.30
CA MET A 22 -12.62 -7.76 0.65
C MET A 22 -11.97 -6.63 1.46
N GLU A 23 -12.71 -6.02 2.40
CA GLU A 23 -12.25 -4.90 3.24
C GLU A 23 -11.60 -5.36 4.56
N ALA A 24 -11.48 -6.67 4.79
CA ALA A 24 -10.79 -7.23 5.95
C ALA A 24 -9.33 -6.75 6.05
N VAL A 25 -8.70 -6.90 7.23
CA VAL A 25 -7.27 -6.61 7.38
C VAL A 25 -6.48 -7.80 6.85
N TRP A 26 -5.60 -7.55 5.88
CA TRP A 26 -4.81 -8.59 5.23
C TRP A 26 -3.34 -8.49 5.62
N ARG A 27 -2.74 -9.62 6.01
CA ARG A 27 -1.29 -9.75 6.07
C ARG A 27 -0.80 -10.25 4.72
N ILE A 28 0.04 -9.46 4.06
CA ILE A 28 0.65 -9.82 2.78
C ILE A 28 2.17 -9.90 2.90
N GLU A 29 2.76 -10.85 2.18
CA GLU A 29 4.21 -10.95 2.00
C GLU A 29 4.51 -10.55 0.56
N VAL A 30 5.41 -9.57 0.37
CA VAL A 30 5.72 -8.99 -0.95
C VAL A 30 7.20 -9.08 -1.25
N VAL A 31 7.54 -9.18 -2.54
CA VAL A 31 8.90 -9.15 -3.06
C VAL A 31 8.95 -8.17 -4.23
N ASP A 32 9.99 -7.32 -4.24
CA ASP A 32 10.23 -6.30 -5.28
C ASP A 32 9.03 -5.37 -5.54
N PHE A 33 8.34 -4.95 -4.47
CA PHE A 33 7.20 -4.04 -4.57
C PHE A 33 7.68 -2.60 -4.75
N PRO A 34 7.45 -1.96 -5.91
CA PRO A 34 7.92 -0.60 -6.14
C PRO A 34 7.08 0.41 -5.35
N ALA A 35 7.75 1.39 -4.77
CA ALA A 35 7.13 2.49 -4.03
C ALA A 35 7.95 3.78 -4.19
N PHE A 36 7.30 4.91 -3.93
CA PHE A 36 7.93 6.22 -3.85
C PHE A 36 7.74 6.78 -2.45
N VAL A 37 8.75 7.46 -1.91
CA VAL A 37 8.60 8.24 -0.69
C VAL A 37 7.89 9.53 -1.06
N ILE A 38 6.61 9.62 -0.70
CA ILE A 38 5.79 10.81 -0.96
C ILE A 38 5.94 11.83 0.16
N MET A 39 5.96 11.35 1.41
CA MET A 39 6.18 12.16 2.59
C MET A 39 7.27 11.51 3.43
N ASP A 40 8.14 12.31 4.03
CA ASP A 40 9.17 11.84 4.95
C ASP A 40 8.89 12.27 6.41
N ASP A 41 9.75 11.80 7.32
CA ASP A 41 9.69 12.08 8.75
C ASP A 41 10.22 13.48 9.14
N LYS A 42 10.58 14.31 8.15
CA LYS A 42 11.13 15.66 8.34
C LYS A 42 10.14 16.75 7.92
N GLY A 43 8.94 16.36 7.49
CA GLY A 43 7.90 17.27 7.03
C GLY A 43 8.00 17.64 5.55
N ASN A 44 8.82 16.93 4.76
CA ASN A 44 8.82 17.10 3.31
C ASN A 44 7.63 16.33 2.70
N ASP A 45 6.92 16.98 1.78
CA ASP A 45 5.82 16.38 1.00
C ASP A 45 6.06 16.66 -0.50
N PHE A 46 6.13 15.58 -1.28
CA PHE A 46 6.38 15.61 -2.72
C PHE A 46 5.32 16.41 -3.50
N PHE A 47 4.08 16.50 -3.00
CA PHE A 47 2.96 17.14 -3.69
C PHE A 47 2.63 18.55 -3.19
N ALA A 48 3.32 19.05 -2.15
CA ALA A 48 2.99 20.33 -1.51
C ALA A 48 2.88 21.52 -2.49
N ASP A 49 3.77 21.60 -3.49
CA ASP A 49 3.80 22.70 -4.46
C ASP A 49 2.98 22.42 -5.74
N LEU A 50 2.39 21.22 -5.87
CA LEU A 50 1.69 20.76 -7.06
C LEU A 50 0.16 20.81 -6.94
N LEU A 51 -0.36 20.84 -5.72
CA LEU A 51 -1.80 20.84 -5.47
C LEU A 51 -2.27 22.26 -5.10
N PRO A 52 -3.27 22.83 -5.79
CA PRO A 52 -3.88 24.09 -5.37
C PRO A 52 -4.65 23.90 -4.05
N GLU A 53 -4.73 24.98 -3.25
CA GLU A 53 -5.56 25.03 -2.03
C GLU A 53 -7.05 24.83 -2.31
#